data_AF-A0A936BQL0-F1
#
_entry.id   AF-A0A936BQL0-F1
#
_cell.length_a   1.000
_cell.length_b   1.000
_cell.length_c   1.000
_cell.angle_alpha   90.00
_cell.angle_beta   90.00
_cell.angle_gamma   90.00
#
_symmetry.space_group_name_H-M   'P 1'
#
loop_
_entity.id
_entity.type
_entity.pdbx_description
1 polymer ?
#
loop_
_entity_poly.entity_id
_entity_poly.type
_entity_poly.pdbx_seq_one_letter_code
_entity_poly.pdbx_strand_id
1 'polypeptide(L)'
;MENDTLACIVATALADDLLKPLLRAEIERKVLLAAARSPKALRLYSERFADCAHADVIVGDLAAEALPGWRDHRLIGEFLNWFEASSRRKKVQDWACRYRRELEGRFPSAVTYTEPQKRVLERLHLLADLYESSQARSWAIRPRTNPLLVAPSGSGKSFLVEAFARERGAAFMRLTYGNWVVRGAKSGMPTLVALADVISRNRFTVLCVDELDKVGRGLSSDWSVAMRDELFSVLDRRALDGLRLKEDPERSREEPGRILRERVMIVGCATFHELWGAAGRAVGFGREDDADVAAQIEAAGVIAEELRRRFDARLLVLPPLSETQLRDTAAADGLEELAGALGVEVDYQAGAESGLGMRWLEALRTDLELVRMGADARELGYVVRSGPEGVNRLSVD
;
A
#
# COMPACT_ATOMS: atom_id res chain seq x y z
N MET A 1 -20.55 24.38 -2.40
CA MET A 1 -21.60 23.67 -3.15
C MET A 1 -20.92 22.61 -3.97
N GLU A 2 -21.16 21.36 -3.62
CA GLU A 2 -20.41 20.20 -4.12
C GLU A 2 -20.82 19.87 -5.56
N ASN A 3 -19.89 19.31 -6.34
CA ASN A 3 -20.14 18.83 -7.71
C ASN A 3 -21.36 17.89 -7.79
N ASP A 4 -21.68 17.20 -6.69
CA ASP A 4 -22.85 16.33 -6.57
C ASP A 4 -24.18 17.09 -6.64
N THR A 5 -24.23 18.31 -6.09
CA THR A 5 -25.43 19.17 -6.15
C THR A 5 -25.65 19.69 -7.57
N LEU A 6 -24.57 20.07 -8.26
CA LEU A 6 -24.63 20.57 -9.63
C LEU A 6 -25.06 19.44 -10.59
N ALA A 7 -24.52 18.24 -10.43
CA ALA A 7 -24.90 17.06 -11.21
C ALA A 7 -26.39 16.69 -11.00
N CYS A 8 -26.88 16.74 -9.77
CA CYS A 8 -28.30 16.49 -9.47
C CYS A 8 -29.23 17.56 -10.05
N ILE A 9 -28.83 18.84 -10.01
CA ILE A 9 -29.60 19.96 -10.56
C ILE A 9 -29.69 19.83 -12.09
N VAL A 10 -28.58 19.52 -12.77
CA VAL A 10 -28.59 19.39 -14.23
C VAL A 10 -29.32 18.13 -14.68
N ALA A 11 -29.20 17.01 -13.97
CA ALA A 11 -29.99 15.80 -14.23
C ALA A 11 -31.51 16.04 -14.06
N THR A 12 -31.90 16.93 -13.14
CA THR A 12 -33.30 17.32 -12.96
C THR A 12 -33.76 18.26 -14.08
N ALA A 13 -32.94 19.24 -14.48
CA ALA A 13 -33.26 20.16 -15.57
C ALA A 13 -33.35 19.47 -16.96
N LEU A 14 -32.62 18.36 -17.17
CA LEU A 14 -32.69 17.54 -18.38
C LEU A 14 -33.97 16.68 -18.46
N ALA A 15 -34.65 16.46 -17.32
CA ALA A 15 -35.91 15.74 -17.27
C ALA A 15 -37.12 16.62 -17.67
N ASP A 16 -37.00 17.94 -17.54
CA ASP A 16 -38.10 18.91 -17.74
C ASP A 16 -38.24 19.44 -19.19
N ASP A 17 -37.65 18.77 -20.19
CA ASP A 17 -37.85 18.99 -21.64
C ASP A 17 -37.55 20.41 -22.18
N LEU A 18 -36.72 21.19 -21.47
CA LEU A 18 -36.41 22.60 -21.80
C LEU A 18 -35.34 22.82 -22.89
N LEU A 19 -34.79 21.77 -23.51
CA LEU A 19 -33.62 21.87 -24.41
C LEU A 19 -33.86 21.24 -25.80
N LYS A 20 -33.30 21.88 -26.83
CA LYS A 20 -33.28 21.33 -28.21
C LYS A 20 -32.62 19.94 -28.23
N PRO A 21 -33.13 18.96 -29.02
CA PRO A 21 -32.70 17.55 -28.96
C PRO A 21 -31.18 17.30 -29.11
N LEU A 22 -30.51 18.09 -29.95
CA LEU A 22 -29.06 17.96 -30.16
C LEU A 22 -28.22 18.57 -29.03
N LEU A 23 -28.70 19.65 -28.39
CA LEU A 23 -28.04 20.23 -27.23
C LEU A 23 -28.24 19.32 -26.00
N ARG A 24 -29.39 18.65 -25.93
CA ARG A 24 -29.75 17.70 -24.89
C ARG A 24 -28.77 16.52 -24.83
N ALA A 25 -28.47 15.86 -25.95
CA ALA A 25 -27.58 14.70 -25.97
C ALA A 25 -26.13 15.03 -25.54
N GLU A 26 -25.60 16.20 -25.95
CA GLU A 26 -24.25 16.62 -25.59
C GLU A 26 -24.14 17.10 -24.14
N ILE A 27 -25.15 17.80 -23.64
CA ILE A 27 -25.24 18.22 -22.23
C ILE A 27 -25.48 17.00 -21.34
N GLU A 28 -26.38 16.09 -21.71
CA GLU A 28 -26.59 14.80 -21.04
C GLU A 28 -25.28 14.05 -20.94
N ARG A 29 -24.56 13.87 -22.05
CA ARG A 29 -23.26 13.16 -22.04
C ARG A 29 -22.23 13.82 -21.13
N LYS A 30 -22.10 15.15 -21.13
CA LYS A 30 -21.13 15.87 -20.28
C LYS A 30 -21.50 15.81 -18.80
N VAL A 31 -22.79 15.92 -18.48
CA VAL A 31 -23.30 15.82 -17.11
C VAL A 31 -23.17 14.40 -16.60
N LEU A 32 -23.43 13.43 -17.46
CA LEU A 32 -23.25 12.02 -17.19
C LEU A 32 -21.78 11.65 -17.00
N LEU A 33 -20.85 12.19 -17.79
CA LEU A 33 -19.41 12.01 -17.59
C LEU A 33 -18.91 12.70 -16.31
N ALA A 34 -19.49 13.85 -15.95
CA ALA A 34 -19.18 14.53 -14.69
C ALA A 34 -19.71 13.75 -13.48
N ALA A 35 -20.96 13.26 -13.54
CA ALA A 35 -21.54 12.35 -12.56
C ALA A 35 -20.77 11.03 -12.50
N ALA A 36 -20.23 10.57 -13.64
CA ALA A 36 -19.48 9.34 -13.73
C ALA A 36 -18.15 9.36 -12.98
N ARG A 37 -17.66 10.54 -12.57
CA ARG A 37 -16.49 10.66 -11.69
C ARG A 37 -16.80 10.31 -10.23
N SER A 38 -18.07 10.07 -9.89
CA SER A 38 -18.53 9.67 -8.57
C SER A 38 -19.34 8.37 -8.68
N PRO A 39 -18.86 7.25 -8.10
CA PRO A 39 -19.57 5.97 -8.09
C PRO A 39 -20.99 6.09 -7.51
N LYS A 40 -21.16 6.96 -6.50
CA LYS A 40 -22.44 7.24 -5.87
C LYS A 40 -23.42 7.97 -6.80
N ALA A 41 -22.93 8.91 -7.60
CA ALA A 41 -23.78 9.65 -8.54
C ALA A 41 -24.24 8.78 -9.72
N LEU A 42 -23.38 7.90 -10.24
CA LEU A 42 -23.76 6.89 -11.24
C LEU A 42 -24.81 5.92 -10.70
N ARG A 43 -24.66 5.47 -9.45
CA ARG A 43 -25.65 4.61 -8.80
C ARG A 43 -27.00 5.32 -8.66
N LEU A 44 -27.02 6.54 -8.14
CA LEU A 44 -28.25 7.33 -8.00
C LEU A 44 -28.92 7.61 -9.35
N TYR A 45 -28.12 7.87 -10.39
CA TYR A 45 -28.62 8.00 -11.76
C TYR A 45 -29.29 6.71 -12.23
N SER A 46 -28.62 5.57 -12.10
CA SER A 46 -29.18 4.27 -12.49
C SER A 46 -30.46 3.92 -11.71
N GLU A 47 -30.49 4.16 -10.39
CA GLU A 47 -31.68 3.96 -9.55
C GLU A 47 -32.85 4.86 -9.98
N ARG A 48 -32.58 6.13 -10.31
CA ARG A 48 -33.61 7.10 -10.72
C ARG A 48 -34.16 6.85 -12.13
N PHE A 49 -33.34 6.31 -13.04
CA PHE A 49 -33.72 6.01 -14.42
C PHE A 49 -33.94 4.51 -14.65
N ALA A 50 -34.22 3.75 -13.60
CA ALA A 50 -34.37 2.30 -13.64
C ALA A 50 -35.45 1.82 -14.63
N ASP A 51 -36.48 2.63 -14.92
CA ASP A 51 -37.53 2.27 -15.88
C ASP A 51 -37.15 2.56 -17.35
N CYS A 52 -35.99 3.17 -17.60
CA CYS A 52 -35.54 3.53 -18.94
C CYS A 52 -34.74 2.37 -19.57
N ALA A 53 -35.19 1.88 -20.72
CA ALA A 53 -34.61 0.71 -21.41
C ALA A 53 -33.11 0.85 -21.82
N HIS A 54 -32.56 2.06 -21.71
CA HIS A 54 -31.19 2.41 -22.10
C HIS A 54 -30.31 2.83 -20.91
N ALA A 55 -30.86 3.01 -19.71
CA ALA A 55 -30.12 3.51 -18.55
C ALA A 55 -28.91 2.62 -18.23
N ASP A 56 -29.07 1.29 -18.24
CA ASP A 56 -28.01 0.35 -17.90
C ASP A 56 -26.86 0.34 -18.92
N VAL A 57 -27.17 0.54 -20.22
CA VAL A 57 -26.15 0.64 -21.28
C VAL A 57 -25.34 1.92 -21.11
N ILE A 58 -26.03 3.03 -20.89
CA ILE A 58 -25.42 4.34 -20.66
C ILE A 58 -24.54 4.31 -19.41
N VAL A 59 -25.02 3.73 -18.31
CA VAL A 59 -24.27 3.59 -17.06
C VAL A 59 -23.04 2.69 -17.24
N GLY A 60 -23.16 1.59 -18.01
CA GLY A 60 -22.03 0.73 -18.34
C GLY A 60 -20.95 1.45 -19.16
N ASP A 61 -21.34 2.15 -20.22
CA ASP A 61 -20.41 2.89 -21.08
C ASP A 61 -19.73 4.05 -20.33
N LEU A 62 -20.50 4.78 -19.51
CA LEU A 62 -19.96 5.85 -18.66
C LEU A 62 -19.05 5.34 -17.56
N ALA A 63 -19.39 4.21 -16.93
CA ALA A 63 -18.52 3.57 -15.97
C ALA A 63 -17.22 3.13 -16.63
N ALA A 64 -17.28 2.51 -17.81
CA ALA A 64 -16.09 2.12 -18.56
C ALA A 64 -15.17 3.31 -18.90
N GLU A 65 -15.76 4.47 -19.24
CA GLU A 65 -15.02 5.69 -19.56
C GLU A 65 -14.46 6.40 -18.30
N ALA A 66 -15.17 6.36 -17.18
CA ALA A 66 -14.78 7.07 -15.96
C ALA A 66 -13.97 6.25 -14.94
N LEU A 67 -14.09 4.93 -14.95
CA LEU A 67 -13.39 4.00 -14.05
C LEU A 67 -11.86 4.16 -14.05
N PRO A 68 -11.18 4.37 -15.19
CA PRO A 68 -9.75 4.66 -15.19
C PRO A 68 -9.36 5.88 -14.34
N GLY A 69 -10.31 6.79 -14.09
CA GLY A 69 -10.13 7.96 -13.23
C GLY A 69 -10.55 7.75 -11.77
N TRP A 70 -11.17 6.63 -11.42
CA TRP A 70 -11.59 6.32 -10.05
C TRP A 70 -10.39 5.88 -9.21
N ARG A 71 -10.19 6.55 -8.07
CA ARG A 71 -9.06 6.29 -7.17
C ARG A 71 -9.44 5.51 -5.91
N ASP A 72 -10.73 5.41 -5.61
CA ASP A 72 -11.23 4.75 -4.41
C ASP A 72 -11.72 3.34 -4.73
N HIS A 73 -10.82 2.36 -4.61
CA HIS A 73 -11.04 0.95 -4.93
C HIS A 73 -12.19 0.31 -4.14
N ARG A 74 -12.50 0.80 -2.94
CA ARG A 74 -13.64 0.33 -2.16
C ARG A 74 -14.94 0.74 -2.83
N LEU A 75 -15.05 2.00 -3.27
CA LEU A 75 -16.23 2.46 -4.00
C LEU A 75 -16.35 1.79 -5.38
N ILE A 76 -15.23 1.45 -6.03
CA ILE A 76 -15.23 0.61 -7.24
C ILE A 76 -15.85 -0.75 -6.91
N GLY A 77 -15.38 -1.42 -5.84
CA GLY A 77 -15.88 -2.73 -5.43
C GLY A 77 -17.35 -2.72 -5.02
N GLU A 78 -17.77 -1.74 -4.23
CA GLU A 78 -19.17 -1.56 -3.83
C GLU A 78 -20.08 -1.29 -5.04
N PHE A 79 -19.63 -0.47 -6.00
CA PHE A 79 -20.34 -0.26 -7.26
C PHE A 79 -20.42 -1.54 -8.08
N LEU A 80 -19.31 -2.25 -8.28
CA LEU A 80 -19.28 -3.51 -9.04
C LEU A 80 -20.18 -4.57 -8.40
N ASN A 81 -20.16 -4.72 -7.07
CA ASN A 81 -21.00 -5.69 -6.35
C ASN A 81 -22.50 -5.36 -6.48
N TRP A 82 -22.86 -4.08 -6.31
CA TRP A 82 -24.23 -3.62 -6.53
C TRP A 82 -24.66 -3.82 -8.00
N PHE A 83 -23.77 -3.54 -8.94
CA PHE A 83 -24.01 -3.63 -10.37
C PHE A 83 -24.13 -5.09 -10.84
N GLU A 84 -23.31 -6.01 -10.34
CA GLU A 84 -23.38 -7.46 -10.61
C GLU A 84 -24.65 -8.09 -10.03
N ALA A 85 -25.09 -7.62 -8.86
CA ALA A 85 -26.33 -8.06 -8.22
C ALA A 85 -27.59 -7.53 -8.97
N SER A 86 -27.45 -6.53 -9.83
CA SER A 86 -28.55 -6.04 -10.65
C SER A 86 -28.89 -7.07 -11.73
N SER A 87 -30.16 -7.48 -11.80
CA SER A 87 -30.63 -8.60 -12.64
C SER A 87 -30.67 -8.31 -14.15
N ARG A 88 -29.99 -7.27 -14.62
CA ARG A 88 -30.27 -6.63 -15.91
C ARG A 88 -29.07 -6.71 -16.86
N ARG A 89 -29.18 -7.67 -17.79
CA ARG A 89 -28.37 -7.92 -19.01
C ARG A 89 -26.99 -8.57 -18.83
N LYS A 90 -26.91 -9.82 -19.29
CA LYS A 90 -25.73 -10.70 -19.40
C LYS A 90 -24.47 -10.02 -19.98
N LYS A 91 -24.61 -9.19 -21.02
CA LYS A 91 -23.45 -8.51 -21.67
C LYS A 91 -22.67 -7.58 -20.74
N VAL A 92 -23.32 -6.95 -19.76
CA VAL A 92 -22.66 -6.01 -18.85
C VAL A 92 -22.08 -6.73 -17.63
N GLN A 93 -22.72 -7.81 -17.16
CA GLN A 93 -22.11 -8.76 -16.23
C GLN A 93 -20.84 -9.37 -16.83
N ASP A 94 -20.86 -9.78 -18.09
CA ASP A 94 -19.68 -10.31 -18.80
C ASP A 94 -18.54 -9.27 -18.85
N TRP A 95 -18.86 -7.97 -18.98
CA TRP A 95 -17.89 -6.89 -18.94
C TRP A 95 -17.35 -6.63 -17.52
N ALA A 96 -18.20 -6.55 -16.49
CA ALA A 96 -17.78 -6.39 -15.09
C ALA A 96 -16.87 -7.55 -14.65
N CYS A 97 -17.24 -8.79 -15.00
CA CYS A 97 -16.43 -9.98 -14.78
C CYS A 97 -15.10 -9.97 -15.56
N ARG A 98 -15.06 -9.36 -16.75
CA ARG A 98 -13.81 -9.18 -17.53
C ARG A 98 -12.92 -8.12 -16.88
N TYR A 99 -13.48 -6.97 -16.50
CA TYR A 99 -12.74 -5.88 -15.88
C TYR A 99 -12.22 -6.25 -14.48
N ARG A 100 -13.02 -6.99 -13.70
CA ARG A 100 -12.56 -7.60 -12.45
C ARG A 100 -11.38 -8.53 -12.69
N ARG A 101 -11.44 -9.40 -13.71
CA ARG A 101 -10.30 -10.24 -14.12
C ARG A 101 -9.10 -9.44 -14.60
N GLU A 102 -9.29 -8.31 -15.27
CA GLU A 102 -8.20 -7.41 -15.66
C GLU A 102 -7.59 -6.66 -14.46
N LEU A 103 -8.39 -6.31 -13.46
CA LEU A 103 -7.93 -5.76 -12.18
C LEU A 103 -7.20 -6.82 -11.36
N GLU A 104 -7.75 -8.02 -11.23
CA GLU A 104 -7.12 -9.17 -10.56
C GLU A 104 -5.85 -9.63 -11.28
N GLY A 105 -5.79 -9.49 -12.61
CA GLY A 105 -4.59 -9.74 -13.41
C GLY A 105 -3.55 -8.62 -13.32
N ARG A 106 -3.95 -7.37 -13.03
CA ARG A 106 -3.05 -6.24 -12.74
C ARG A 106 -2.61 -6.17 -11.28
N PHE A 107 -3.37 -6.80 -10.39
CA PHE A 107 -3.16 -6.85 -8.96
C PHE A 107 -3.38 -8.30 -8.51
N PRO A 108 -2.33 -9.14 -8.45
CA PRO A 108 -2.48 -10.56 -8.14
C PRO A 108 -3.40 -10.75 -6.92
N SER A 109 -4.49 -11.45 -7.17
CA SER A 109 -5.55 -11.75 -6.22
C SER A 109 -4.96 -12.44 -4.99
N ALA A 110 -5.16 -11.81 -3.82
CA ALA A 110 -4.75 -12.25 -2.49
C ALA A 110 -3.23 -12.27 -2.24
N VAL A 111 -2.69 -11.10 -1.90
CA VAL A 111 -1.49 -11.05 -1.07
C VAL A 111 -1.73 -11.90 0.17
N THR A 112 -1.01 -13.00 0.31
CA THR A 112 -1.10 -13.85 1.49
C THR A 112 -0.18 -13.29 2.56
N TYR A 113 -0.79 -12.74 3.61
CA TYR A 113 -0.07 -12.25 4.78
C TYR A 113 0.20 -13.39 5.76
N THR A 114 1.40 -13.43 6.32
CA THR A 114 1.68 -14.28 7.48
C THR A 114 0.93 -13.78 8.70
N GLU A 115 0.74 -14.64 9.71
CA GLU A 115 0.02 -14.26 10.92
C GLU A 115 0.60 -13.01 11.62
N PRO A 116 1.93 -12.85 11.79
CA PRO A 116 2.50 -11.60 12.31
C PRO A 116 2.22 -10.39 11.44
N GLN A 117 2.23 -10.54 10.10
CA GLN A 117 1.91 -9.44 9.18
C GLN A 117 0.44 -9.01 9.31
N LYS A 118 -0.49 -9.96 9.47
CA LYS A 118 -1.90 -9.65 9.74
C LYS A 118 -2.08 -8.85 11.02
N ARG A 119 -1.45 -9.27 12.13
CA ARG A 119 -1.53 -8.53 13.41
C ARG A 119 -1.02 -7.09 13.28
N VAL A 120 0.11 -6.89 12.59
CA VAL A 120 0.66 -5.56 12.35
C VAL A 120 -0.27 -4.73 11.48
N LEU A 121 -0.82 -5.32 10.40
CA LEU A 121 -1.75 -4.64 9.51
C LEU A 121 -3.02 -4.20 10.25
N GLU A 122 -3.66 -5.10 11.01
CA GLU A 122 -4.80 -4.78 11.87
C GLU A 122 -4.48 -3.63 12.83
N ARG A 123 -3.30 -3.67 13.45
CA ARG A 123 -2.87 -2.60 14.36
C ARG A 123 -2.67 -1.26 13.65
N LEU A 124 -2.14 -1.26 12.42
CA LEU A 124 -2.05 -0.05 11.59
C LEU A 124 -3.45 0.52 11.29
N HIS A 125 -4.42 -0.34 10.95
CA HIS A 125 -5.81 0.10 10.73
C HIS A 125 -6.41 0.75 11.96
N LEU A 126 -6.26 0.15 13.15
CA LEU A 126 -6.76 0.71 14.41
C LEU A 126 -6.11 2.05 14.75
N LEU A 127 -4.80 2.20 14.54
CA LEU A 127 -4.09 3.46 14.78
C LEU A 127 -4.54 4.55 13.81
N ALA A 128 -4.82 4.18 12.57
CA ALA A 128 -5.33 5.11 11.56
C ALA A 128 -6.77 5.55 11.85
N ASP A 129 -7.65 4.65 12.31
CA ASP A 129 -9.00 5.02 12.74
C ASP A 129 -8.96 6.01 13.91
N LEU A 130 -8.07 5.76 14.88
CA LEU A 130 -7.84 6.66 16.00
C LEU A 130 -7.29 8.02 15.54
N TYR A 131 -6.42 8.03 14.53
CA TYR A 131 -5.84 9.24 13.96
C TYR A 131 -6.86 10.11 13.20
N GLU A 132 -7.78 9.47 12.48
CA GLU A 132 -8.85 10.13 11.73
C GLU A 132 -10.01 10.57 12.62
N SER A 133 -10.16 9.97 13.80
CA SER A 133 -11.19 10.30 14.78
C SER A 133 -11.15 11.77 15.19
N SER A 134 -12.25 12.49 14.94
CA SER A 134 -12.45 13.86 15.42
C SER A 134 -12.42 13.95 16.94
N GLN A 135 -12.86 12.90 17.63
CA GLN A 135 -12.86 12.81 19.08
C GLN A 135 -11.43 12.81 19.63
N ALA A 136 -10.53 11.98 19.08
CA ALA A 136 -9.14 11.93 19.52
C ALA A 136 -8.41 13.27 19.35
N ARG A 137 -8.79 14.07 18.34
CA ARG A 137 -8.26 15.42 18.11
C ARG A 137 -8.69 16.45 19.16
N SER A 138 -9.83 16.22 19.81
CA SER A 138 -10.41 17.09 20.84
C SER A 138 -9.85 16.84 22.24
N TRP A 139 -9.13 15.73 22.46
CA TRP A 139 -8.57 15.42 23.77
C TRP A 139 -7.43 16.36 24.15
N ALA A 140 -7.36 16.69 25.45
CA ALA A 140 -6.28 17.52 26.00
C ALA A 140 -4.91 16.85 25.83
N ILE A 141 -4.86 15.52 25.97
CA ILE A 141 -3.68 14.70 25.69
C ILE A 141 -3.94 13.99 24.37
N ARG A 142 -3.20 14.36 23.33
CA ARG A 142 -3.31 13.72 22.01
C ARG A 142 -2.60 12.37 22.02
N PRO A 143 -3.24 11.29 21.52
CA PRO A 143 -2.57 10.00 21.40
C PRO A 143 -1.43 10.12 20.38
N ARG A 144 -0.32 9.42 20.64
CA ARG A 144 0.73 9.23 19.64
C ARG A 144 0.29 8.11 18.70
N THR A 145 -0.04 8.46 17.46
CA THR A 145 -0.55 7.52 16.46
C THR A 145 0.46 7.21 15.37
N ASN A 146 1.73 7.64 15.51
CA ASN A 146 2.79 7.31 14.56
C ASN A 146 3.38 5.95 14.95
N PRO A 147 3.05 4.83 14.29
CA PRO A 147 3.64 3.53 14.62
C PRO A 147 5.12 3.46 14.21
N LEU A 148 5.88 2.65 14.95
CA LEU A 148 7.25 2.26 14.59
C LEU A 148 7.30 0.76 14.35
N LEU A 149 7.48 0.37 13.09
CA LEU A 149 7.60 -1.00 12.63
C LEU A 149 9.07 -1.45 12.63
N VAL A 150 9.35 -2.50 13.37
CA VAL A 150 10.68 -3.09 13.51
C VAL A 150 10.65 -4.50 12.95
N ALA A 151 11.54 -4.78 12.00
CA ALA A 151 11.65 -6.12 11.41
C ALA A 151 13.03 -6.37 10.82
N PRO A 152 13.43 -7.63 10.61
CA PRO A 152 14.60 -7.96 9.80
C PRO A 152 14.43 -7.50 8.35
N SER A 153 15.54 -7.48 7.62
CA SER A 153 15.51 -7.26 6.17
C SER A 153 14.76 -8.43 5.52
N GLY A 154 13.98 -8.15 4.48
CA GLY A 154 13.21 -9.18 3.78
C GLY A 154 11.92 -9.64 4.47
N SER A 155 11.54 -9.14 5.65
CA SER A 155 10.24 -9.51 6.26
C SER A 155 9.01 -8.82 5.65
N GLY A 156 9.19 -8.02 4.59
CA GLY A 156 8.09 -7.34 3.89
C GLY A 156 7.59 -6.05 4.56
N LYS A 157 8.41 -5.33 5.34
CA LYS A 157 8.02 -4.07 6.01
C LYS A 157 7.41 -3.04 5.07
N SER A 158 8.18 -2.63 4.06
CA SER A 158 7.77 -1.56 3.13
C SER A 158 6.54 -2.00 2.32
N PHE A 159 6.50 -3.27 1.93
CA PHE A 159 5.34 -3.90 1.29
C PHE A 159 4.09 -3.86 2.18
N LEU A 160 4.21 -4.15 3.47
CA LEU A 160 3.08 -4.14 4.40
C LEU A 160 2.50 -2.74 4.59
N VAL A 161 3.36 -1.71 4.71
CA VAL A 161 2.91 -0.32 4.86
C VAL A 161 2.29 0.21 3.56
N GLU A 162 2.83 -0.18 2.41
CA GLU A 162 2.25 0.14 1.10
C GLU A 162 0.88 -0.54 0.90
N ALA A 163 0.78 -1.83 1.27
CA ALA A 163 -0.48 -2.55 1.25
C ALA A 163 -1.52 -1.90 2.16
N PHE A 164 -1.14 -1.54 3.38
CA PHE A 164 -1.98 -0.76 4.31
C PHE A 164 -2.48 0.54 3.67
N ALA A 165 -1.59 1.32 3.04
CA ALA A 165 -1.96 2.56 2.36
C ALA A 165 -2.98 2.30 1.24
N ARG A 166 -2.76 1.25 0.44
CA ARG A 166 -3.65 0.83 -0.64
C ARG A 166 -5.02 0.39 -0.13
N GLU A 167 -5.09 -0.42 0.93
CA GLU A 167 -6.34 -0.85 1.56
C GLU A 167 -7.15 0.32 2.12
N ARG A 168 -6.46 1.40 2.52
CA ARG A 168 -7.07 2.66 2.95
C ARG A 168 -7.45 3.61 1.80
N GLY A 169 -7.13 3.29 0.55
CA GLY A 169 -7.27 4.24 -0.57
C GLY A 169 -6.41 5.51 -0.39
N ALA A 170 -5.31 5.39 0.34
CA ALA A 170 -4.40 6.47 0.67
C ALA A 170 -3.30 6.61 -0.38
N ALA A 171 -2.79 7.83 -0.56
CA ALA A 171 -1.51 7.99 -1.25
C ALA A 171 -0.38 7.42 -0.39
N PHE A 172 0.57 6.73 -1.02
CA PHE A 172 1.76 6.21 -0.35
C PHE A 172 2.98 7.01 -0.77
N MET A 173 3.75 7.48 0.21
CA MET A 173 5.04 8.13 -0.01
C MET A 173 6.08 7.49 0.89
N ARG A 174 7.14 6.94 0.30
CA ARG A 174 8.26 6.35 1.03
C ARG A 174 9.46 7.29 1.01
N LEU A 175 9.97 7.60 2.19
CA LEU A 175 11.20 8.35 2.40
C LEU A 175 12.23 7.43 3.05
N THR A 176 13.44 7.44 2.52
CA THR A 176 14.58 6.76 3.13
C THR A 176 15.62 7.80 3.51
N TYR A 177 16.49 7.46 4.46
CA TYR A 177 17.65 8.28 4.80
C TYR A 177 18.47 8.64 3.55
N GLY A 178 18.76 7.67 2.68
CA GLY A 178 19.60 7.86 1.49
C GLY A 178 18.98 8.71 0.39
N ASN A 179 17.65 8.80 0.32
CA ASN A 179 16.94 9.56 -0.72
C ASN A 179 16.48 10.94 -0.25
N TRP A 180 16.87 11.37 0.96
CA TRP A 180 16.43 12.64 1.51
C TRP A 180 17.19 13.83 0.93
N VAL A 181 16.51 14.68 0.18
CA VAL A 181 17.04 15.94 -0.33
C VAL A 181 16.64 17.08 0.61
N VAL A 182 17.59 17.56 1.41
CA VAL A 182 17.38 18.69 2.34
C VAL A 182 17.14 20.00 1.59
N ARG A 183 16.45 20.95 2.23
CA ARG A 183 16.29 22.30 1.68
C ARG A 183 17.66 22.96 1.46
N GLY A 184 17.81 23.61 0.30
CA GLY A 184 19.06 24.26 -0.09
C GLY A 184 20.08 23.34 -0.79
N ALA A 185 19.78 22.05 -0.96
CA ALA A 185 20.57 21.18 -1.82
C ALA A 185 20.58 21.72 -3.27
N LYS A 186 21.74 21.64 -3.93
CA LYS A 186 21.92 22.16 -5.30
C LYS A 186 21.26 21.29 -6.37
N SER A 187 20.93 20.04 -6.06
CA SER A 187 20.35 19.07 -6.98
C SER A 187 19.06 18.48 -6.42
N GLY A 188 18.09 18.26 -7.31
CA GLY A 188 16.81 17.64 -6.99
C GLY A 188 15.77 18.59 -6.41
N MET A 189 14.53 18.10 -6.35
CA MET A 189 13.46 18.76 -5.62
C MET A 189 13.62 18.45 -4.13
N PRO A 190 13.61 19.45 -3.22
CA PRO A 190 13.66 19.18 -1.79
C PRO A 190 12.52 18.25 -1.35
N THR A 191 12.83 17.28 -0.48
CA THR A 191 11.88 16.27 -0.02
C THR A 191 10.60 16.87 0.53
N LEU A 192 10.72 17.95 1.30
CA LEU A 192 9.58 18.64 1.91
C LEU A 192 8.66 19.32 0.88
N VAL A 193 9.20 19.74 -0.27
CA VAL A 193 8.41 20.29 -1.37
C VAL A 193 7.66 19.16 -2.09
N ALA A 194 8.32 18.03 -2.35
CA ALA A 194 7.68 16.85 -2.92
C ALA A 194 6.56 16.32 -2.01
N LEU A 195 6.80 16.25 -0.69
CA LEU A 195 5.80 15.88 0.29
C LEU A 195 4.60 16.82 0.27
N ALA A 196 4.85 18.13 0.28
CA ALA A 196 3.80 19.13 0.22
C ALA A 196 2.94 19.01 -1.06
N ASP A 197 3.54 18.71 -2.20
CA ASP A 197 2.82 18.47 -3.45
C ASP A 197 1.95 17.20 -3.39
N VAL A 198 2.50 16.10 -2.88
CA VAL A 198 1.76 14.83 -2.73
C VAL A 198 0.56 15.00 -1.80
N ILE A 199 0.74 15.59 -0.61
CA ILE A 199 -0.34 15.71 0.37
C ILE A 199 -1.42 16.71 -0.07
N SER A 200 -1.08 17.70 -0.90
CA SER A 200 -2.05 18.67 -1.42
C SER A 200 -2.99 18.07 -2.47
N ARG A 201 -2.59 16.95 -3.10
CA ARG A 201 -3.36 16.27 -4.15
C ARG A 201 -4.21 15.11 -3.64
N ASN A 202 -4.03 14.73 -2.38
CA ASN A 202 -4.61 13.51 -1.83
C ASN A 202 -5.37 13.79 -0.54
N ARG A 203 -6.48 13.09 -0.35
CA ARG A 203 -7.32 13.23 0.84
C ARG A 203 -6.64 12.68 2.10
N PHE A 204 -5.89 11.60 1.94
CA PHE A 204 -5.15 10.95 3.01
C PHE A 204 -3.84 10.38 2.44
N THR A 205 -2.75 10.52 3.18
CA THR A 205 -1.43 10.07 2.76
C THR A 205 -0.77 9.29 3.89
N VAL A 206 -0.25 8.11 3.56
CA VAL A 206 0.64 7.34 4.42
C VAL A 206 2.08 7.68 4.04
N LEU A 207 2.80 8.28 4.97
CA LEU A 207 4.22 8.60 4.86
C LEU A 207 5.03 7.52 5.58
N CYS A 208 5.70 6.66 4.81
CA CYS A 208 6.62 5.66 5.35
C CYS A 208 8.02 6.27 5.46
N VAL A 209 8.56 6.38 6.67
CA VAL A 209 9.97 6.76 6.90
C VAL A 209 10.75 5.48 7.17
N ASP A 210 11.47 5.02 6.15
CA ASP A 210 12.21 3.76 6.15
C ASP A 210 13.68 3.97 6.49
N GLU A 211 14.35 2.90 6.92
CA GLU A 211 15.75 2.89 7.36
C GLU A 211 16.04 3.82 8.55
N LEU A 212 15.11 3.93 9.49
CA LEU A 212 15.28 4.76 10.69
C LEU A 212 16.44 4.32 11.59
N ASP A 213 16.87 3.06 11.51
CA ASP A 213 18.07 2.54 12.17
C ASP A 213 19.37 3.24 11.73
N LYS A 214 19.37 3.90 10.57
CA LYS A 214 20.50 4.70 10.08
C LYS A 214 20.52 6.11 10.67
N VAL A 215 19.41 6.57 11.26
CA VAL A 215 19.29 7.91 11.84
C VAL A 215 19.91 7.91 13.24
N GLY A 216 21.20 8.26 13.32
CA GLY A 216 21.90 8.51 14.59
C GLY A 216 23.29 7.87 14.69
N ARG A 217 23.63 6.90 13.84
CA ARG A 217 24.97 6.29 13.80
C ARG A 217 25.89 7.08 12.84
N GLY A 218 26.94 7.71 13.36
CA GLY A 218 28.03 8.28 12.54
C GLY A 218 27.73 9.62 11.83
N LEU A 219 26.73 10.38 12.29
CA LEU A 219 26.30 11.62 11.64
C LEU A 219 27.16 12.82 12.06
N SER A 220 28.30 13.02 11.41
CA SER A 220 29.16 14.21 11.62
C SER A 220 29.11 15.24 10.49
N SER A 221 28.38 14.97 9.40
CA SER A 221 28.27 15.91 8.29
C SER A 221 27.12 16.90 8.47
N ASP A 222 27.31 18.14 8.02
CA ASP A 222 26.29 19.20 8.04
C ASP A 222 24.97 18.75 7.38
N TRP A 223 25.07 17.96 6.30
CA TRP A 223 23.92 17.39 5.64
C TRP A 223 23.12 16.44 6.54
N SER A 224 23.80 15.60 7.33
CA SER A 224 23.14 14.64 8.22
C SER A 224 22.39 15.34 9.35
N VAL A 225 22.96 16.44 9.87
CA VAL A 225 22.31 17.28 10.89
C VAL A 225 21.06 17.94 10.30
N ALA A 226 21.17 18.58 9.13
CA ALA A 226 20.05 19.22 8.45
C ALA A 226 18.91 18.22 8.14
N MET A 227 19.25 17.03 7.64
CA MET A 227 18.28 15.98 7.36
C MET A 227 17.57 15.53 8.64
N ARG A 228 18.31 15.29 9.72
CA ARG A 228 17.73 14.90 11.02
C ARG A 228 16.76 15.96 11.52
N ASP A 229 17.13 17.23 11.44
CA ASP A 229 16.28 18.34 11.89
C ASP A 229 14.99 18.43 11.05
N GLU A 230 15.09 18.25 9.73
CA GLU A 230 13.92 18.16 8.85
C GLU A 230 13.04 16.96 9.19
N LEU A 231 13.63 15.77 9.38
CA LEU A 231 12.92 14.56 9.76
C LEU A 231 12.18 14.73 11.10
N PHE A 232 12.84 15.28 12.12
CA PHE A 232 12.21 15.55 13.40
C PHE A 232 11.07 16.56 13.26
N SER A 233 11.25 17.58 12.43
CA SER A 233 10.18 18.52 12.10
C SER A 233 9.00 17.87 11.37
N VAL A 234 9.23 16.86 10.53
CA VAL A 234 8.16 16.07 9.88
C VAL A 234 7.41 15.24 10.92
N LEU A 235 8.13 14.52 11.79
CA LEU A 235 7.55 13.69 12.84
C LEU A 235 6.74 14.52 13.86
N ASP A 236 7.22 15.73 14.16
CA ASP A 236 6.55 16.72 15.02
C ASP A 236 5.44 17.50 14.27
N ARG A 237 5.27 17.23 12.97
CA ARG A 237 4.22 17.79 12.08
C ARG A 237 4.31 19.31 11.92
N ARG A 238 5.54 19.83 11.87
CA ARG A 238 5.89 21.26 11.72
C ARG A 238 6.69 21.56 10.46
N ALA A 239 7.19 20.54 9.75
CA ALA A 239 8.12 20.72 8.63
C ALA A 239 7.59 21.56 7.45
N LEU A 240 6.28 21.71 7.35
CA LEU A 240 5.63 22.45 6.27
C LEU A 240 4.95 23.75 6.74
N ASP A 241 5.14 24.14 8.00
CA ASP A 241 4.62 25.41 8.50
C ASP A 241 5.30 26.57 7.76
N GLY A 242 4.50 27.51 7.25
CA GLY A 242 4.99 28.64 6.45
C GLY A 242 5.53 28.28 5.06
N LEU A 243 5.53 27.00 4.63
CA LEU A 243 5.90 26.63 3.27
C LEU A 243 4.82 27.11 2.29
N ARG A 244 5.21 27.97 1.34
CA ARG A 244 4.37 28.37 0.22
C ARG A 244 4.71 27.54 -1.00
N LEU A 245 3.75 26.74 -1.48
CA LEU A 245 3.88 26.10 -2.78
C LEU A 245 3.74 27.17 -3.87
N LYS A 246 4.51 27.04 -4.96
CA LYS A 246 4.35 27.94 -6.11
C LYS A 246 2.91 27.83 -6.60
N GLU A 247 2.26 28.98 -6.67
CA GLU A 247 0.82 29.17 -6.78
C GLU A 247 0.22 28.41 -7.97
N ASP A 248 -0.58 27.39 -7.68
CA ASP A 248 -1.66 26.99 -8.58
C ASP A 248 -2.91 27.71 -8.07
N PRO A 249 -3.40 28.76 -8.75
CA PRO A 249 -4.47 29.64 -8.26
C PRO A 249 -5.81 28.91 -8.04
N GLU A 250 -5.98 27.70 -8.57
CA GLU A 250 -7.15 26.85 -8.31
C GLU A 250 -6.98 25.90 -7.13
N ARG A 251 -5.74 25.64 -6.67
CA ARG A 251 -5.49 24.72 -5.56
C ARG A 251 -5.71 25.40 -4.22
N SER A 252 -6.57 24.76 -3.43
CA SER A 252 -6.95 25.04 -2.04
C SER A 252 -5.98 25.94 -1.27
N ARG A 253 -6.52 27.03 -0.69
CA ARG A 253 -5.86 27.92 0.29
C ARG A 253 -5.40 27.21 1.59
N GLU A 254 -5.50 25.89 1.65
CA GLU A 254 -5.11 25.12 2.84
C GLU A 254 -3.59 25.13 3.00
N GLU A 255 -3.16 25.60 4.18
CA GLU A 255 -1.75 25.61 4.54
C GLU A 255 -1.20 24.17 4.59
N PRO A 256 -0.10 23.85 3.88
CA PRO A 256 0.49 22.50 3.87
C PRO A 256 0.78 21.93 5.25
N GLY A 257 1.14 22.77 6.22
CA GLY A 257 1.30 22.38 7.63
C GLY A 257 0.03 21.83 8.26
N ARG A 258 -1.14 22.42 7.94
CA ARG A 258 -2.44 21.91 8.39
C ARG A 258 -2.75 20.56 7.74
N ILE A 259 -2.51 20.42 6.44
CA ILE A 259 -2.71 19.16 5.72
C ILE A 259 -1.82 18.05 6.31
N LEU A 260 -0.54 18.35 6.60
CA LEU A 260 0.37 17.41 7.27
C LEU A 260 -0.18 16.93 8.61
N ARG A 261 -0.72 17.85 9.42
CA ARG A 261 -1.28 17.53 10.73
C ARG A 261 -2.57 16.72 10.69
N GLU A 262 -3.39 16.90 9.66
CA GLU A 262 -4.76 16.35 9.63
C GLU A 262 -4.94 15.16 8.68
N ARG A 263 -4.09 15.03 7.66
CA ARG A 263 -4.28 14.08 6.55
C ARG A 263 -3.08 13.16 6.29
N VAL A 264 -2.01 13.30 7.07
CA VAL A 264 -0.81 12.45 6.91
C VAL A 264 -0.60 11.57 8.13
N MET A 265 -0.63 10.26 7.91
CA MET A 265 -0.18 9.28 8.90
C MET A 265 1.27 8.93 8.64
N ILE A 266 2.11 9.01 9.67
CA ILE A 266 3.54 8.73 9.55
C ILE A 266 3.83 7.37 10.17
N VAL A 267 4.41 6.46 9.39
CA VAL A 267 4.82 5.12 9.81
C VAL A 267 6.35 5.05 9.73
N GLY A 268 7.00 4.78 10.85
CA GLY A 268 8.45 4.55 10.89
C GLY A 268 8.77 3.08 10.62
N CYS A 269 9.83 2.80 9.88
CA CYS A 269 10.34 1.46 9.61
C CYS A 269 11.84 1.40 9.93
N ALA A 270 12.27 0.36 10.66
CA ALA A 270 13.66 0.15 11.03
C ALA A 270 14.09 -1.31 10.90
N THR A 271 15.37 -1.52 10.59
CA THR A 271 15.99 -2.85 10.47
C THR A 271 17.15 -3.00 11.45
N PHE A 272 16.91 -3.62 12.61
CA PHE A 272 17.98 -3.84 13.60
C PHE A 272 18.65 -5.20 13.42
N HIS A 273 19.52 -5.32 12.42
CA HIS A 273 20.22 -6.56 12.09
C HIS A 273 20.94 -7.22 13.27
N GLU A 274 21.53 -6.41 14.15
CA GLU A 274 22.28 -6.88 15.33
C GLU A 274 21.41 -7.64 16.33
N LEU A 275 20.13 -7.29 16.44
CA LEU A 275 19.21 -7.89 17.41
C LEU A 275 18.77 -9.29 16.96
N TRP A 276 18.51 -9.45 15.67
CA TRP A 276 18.06 -10.72 15.12
C TRP A 276 19.17 -11.78 15.13
N GLY A 277 20.43 -11.38 14.96
CA GLY A 277 21.58 -12.29 15.04
C GLY A 277 21.90 -12.77 16.47
N ALA A 278 21.59 -11.96 17.48
CA ALA A 278 21.83 -12.30 18.88
C ALA A 278 20.72 -13.20 19.47
N ALA A 279 19.46 -12.93 19.13
CA ALA A 279 18.30 -13.71 19.58
C ALA A 279 18.35 -15.17 19.10
N GLY A 280 18.87 -15.43 17.89
CA GLY A 280 18.99 -16.79 17.34
C GLY A 280 19.93 -17.74 18.10
N ARG A 281 20.70 -17.28 19.09
CA ARG A 281 21.58 -18.15 19.89
C ARG A 281 20.96 -18.61 21.22
N ALA A 282 19.83 -18.05 21.64
CA ALA A 282 19.12 -18.53 22.82
C ALA A 282 18.21 -19.70 22.43
N VAL A 283 18.79 -20.91 22.37
CA VAL A 283 18.07 -22.17 22.15
C VAL A 283 17.16 -22.43 23.36
N GLY A 284 15.92 -21.95 23.30
CA GLY A 284 14.87 -22.26 24.25
C GLY A 284 13.51 -22.17 23.56
N PHE A 285 12.77 -23.28 23.52
CA PHE A 285 11.47 -23.46 22.86
C PHE A 285 10.30 -22.65 23.47
N GLY A 286 10.58 -21.53 24.14
CA GLY A 286 9.55 -20.57 24.52
C GLY A 286 9.16 -19.76 23.30
N ARG A 287 7.86 -19.60 23.04
CA ARG A 287 7.39 -18.51 22.18
C ARG A 287 7.99 -17.22 22.76
N GLU A 288 8.93 -16.60 22.06
CA GLU A 288 9.32 -15.23 22.39
C GLU A 288 8.07 -14.38 22.16
N ASP A 289 7.52 -13.84 23.24
CA ASP A 289 6.40 -12.91 23.12
C ASP A 289 6.91 -11.64 22.43
N ASP A 290 6.09 -11.02 21.58
CA ASP A 290 6.43 -9.75 20.89
C ASP A 290 6.92 -8.67 21.89
N ALA A 291 6.52 -8.78 23.16
CA ALA A 291 6.95 -7.92 24.27
C ALA A 291 8.44 -8.09 24.63
N ASP A 292 8.99 -9.30 24.54
CA ASP A 292 10.38 -9.59 24.87
C ASP A 292 11.32 -8.99 23.83
N VAL A 293 10.97 -9.10 22.54
CA VAL A 293 11.74 -8.48 21.45
C VAL A 293 11.73 -6.96 21.58
N ALA A 294 10.58 -6.36 21.90
CA ALA A 294 10.48 -4.92 22.15
C ALA A 294 11.38 -4.49 23.32
N ALA A 295 11.38 -5.24 24.43
CA ALA A 295 12.24 -4.96 25.58
C ALA A 295 13.73 -5.10 25.24
N GLN A 296 14.11 -6.08 24.43
CA GLN A 296 15.49 -6.25 23.94
C GLN A 296 15.93 -5.08 23.06
N ILE A 297 15.06 -4.62 22.14
CA ILE A 297 15.33 -3.43 21.30
C ILE A 297 15.57 -2.19 22.17
N GLU A 298 14.76 -2.03 23.22
CA GLU A 298 14.90 -0.91 24.16
C GLU A 298 16.19 -1.00 24.97
N ALA A 299 16.50 -2.19 25.51
CA ALA A 299 17.71 -2.41 26.29
C ALA A 299 18.99 -2.23 25.47
N ALA A 300 18.96 -2.59 24.19
CA ALA A 300 20.10 -2.43 23.29
C ALA A 300 20.34 -0.97 22.85
N GLY A 301 19.38 -0.06 23.07
CA GLY A 301 19.54 1.36 22.76
C GLY A 301 19.79 1.64 21.27
N VAL A 302 19.32 0.76 20.38
CA VAL A 302 19.62 0.85 18.94
C VAL A 302 18.95 2.04 18.28
N ILE A 303 17.82 2.49 18.84
CA ILE A 303 17.07 3.67 18.39
C ILE A 303 17.45 4.85 19.26
N ALA A 304 17.85 5.95 18.62
CA ALA A 304 18.05 7.21 19.33
C ALA A 304 16.81 7.55 20.16
N GLU A 305 16.98 7.81 21.46
CA GLU A 305 15.88 8.01 22.38
C GLU A 305 14.92 9.13 21.92
N GLU A 306 15.50 10.19 21.34
CA GLU A 306 14.75 11.31 20.77
C GLU A 306 13.83 10.90 19.62
N LEU A 307 14.29 9.99 18.77
CA LEU A 307 13.50 9.44 17.67
C LEU A 307 12.40 8.52 18.21
N ARG A 308 12.74 7.61 19.14
CA ARG A 308 11.78 6.69 19.78
C ARG A 308 10.60 7.45 20.39
N ARG A 309 10.88 8.54 21.12
CA ARG A 309 9.86 9.37 21.79
C ARG A 309 8.88 10.06 20.84
N ARG A 310 9.11 10.04 19.51
CA ARG A 310 8.20 10.60 18.50
C ARG A 310 7.21 9.60 17.91
N PHE A 311 7.38 8.31 18.19
CA PHE A 311 6.48 7.24 17.78
C PHE A 311 5.57 6.78 18.94
N ASP A 312 4.61 5.90 18.64
CA ASP A 312 3.85 5.13 19.63
C ASP A 312 4.84 4.35 20.52
N ALA A 313 4.57 4.30 21.82
CA ALA A 313 5.46 3.63 22.76
C ALA A 313 5.50 2.11 22.54
N ARG A 314 4.46 1.56 21.91
CA ARG A 314 4.39 0.15 21.54
C ARG A 314 4.95 -0.03 20.14
N LEU A 315 6.09 -0.71 20.05
CA LEU A 315 6.69 -1.10 18.78
C LEU A 315 5.79 -2.14 18.08
N LEU A 316 5.69 -2.03 16.76
CA LEU A 316 5.12 -3.10 15.93
C LEU A 316 6.29 -3.99 15.51
N VAL A 317 6.30 -5.25 15.94
CA VAL A 317 7.39 -6.18 15.67
C VAL A 317 6.95 -7.17 14.61
N LEU A 318 7.77 -7.33 13.57
CA LEU A 318 7.66 -8.40 12.60
C LEU A 318 8.88 -9.33 12.77
N PRO A 319 8.69 -10.57 13.25
CA PRO A 319 9.80 -11.51 13.39
C PRO A 319 10.36 -11.94 12.02
N PRO A 320 11.53 -12.60 12.00
CA PRO A 320 11.99 -13.38 10.86
C PRO A 320 10.92 -14.40 10.45
N LEU A 321 10.87 -14.71 9.15
CA LEU A 321 9.96 -15.74 8.65
C LEU A 321 10.47 -17.12 9.07
N SER A 322 9.58 -17.91 9.69
CA SER A 322 9.82 -19.32 9.98
C SER A 322 9.77 -20.18 8.72
N GLU A 323 10.29 -21.40 8.79
CA GLU A 323 10.19 -22.39 7.71
C GLU A 323 8.75 -22.56 7.22
N THR A 324 7.81 -22.78 8.16
CA THR A 324 6.39 -22.97 7.82
C THR A 324 5.82 -21.75 7.11
N GLN A 325 6.15 -20.55 7.56
CA GLN A 325 5.67 -19.32 6.90
C GLN A 325 6.25 -19.12 5.50
N LEU A 326 7.53 -19.44 5.30
CA LEU A 326 8.15 -19.41 3.97
C LEU A 326 7.46 -20.41 3.04
N ARG A 327 7.22 -21.63 3.53
CA ARG A 327 6.52 -22.69 2.79
C ARG A 327 5.10 -22.28 2.42
N ASP A 328 4.31 -21.79 3.38
CA ASP A 328 2.93 -21.35 3.15
C ASP A 328 2.88 -20.20 2.13
N THR A 329 3.83 -19.27 2.22
CA THR A 329 3.93 -18.15 1.27
C THR A 329 4.32 -18.64 -0.13
N ALA A 330 5.25 -19.59 -0.21
CA ALA A 330 5.68 -20.20 -1.47
C ALA A 330 4.55 -21.00 -2.13
N ALA A 331 3.79 -21.76 -1.33
CA ALA A 331 2.61 -22.50 -1.80
C ALA A 331 1.54 -21.53 -2.33
N ALA A 332 1.27 -20.44 -1.61
CA ALA A 332 0.30 -19.43 -2.03
C ALA A 332 0.70 -18.69 -3.33
N ASP A 333 2.00 -18.53 -3.59
CA ASP A 333 2.53 -17.92 -4.83
C ASP A 333 2.67 -18.94 -5.99
N GLY A 334 2.43 -20.23 -5.75
CA GLY A 334 2.60 -21.30 -6.73
C GLY A 334 4.06 -21.74 -6.95
N LEU A 335 4.98 -21.33 -6.06
CA LEU A 335 6.38 -21.76 -6.10
C LEU A 335 6.54 -23.25 -5.82
N GLU A 336 5.75 -23.82 -4.90
CA GLU A 336 5.79 -25.26 -4.62
C GLU A 336 5.36 -26.09 -5.84
N GLU A 337 4.32 -25.65 -6.53
CA GLU A 337 3.85 -26.30 -7.76
C GLU A 337 4.92 -26.21 -8.86
N LEU A 338 5.52 -25.03 -9.04
CA LEU A 338 6.59 -24.82 -10.01
C LEU A 338 7.82 -25.69 -9.70
N ALA A 339 8.27 -25.72 -8.45
CA ALA A 339 9.40 -26.57 -8.04
C ALA A 339 9.09 -28.05 -8.27
N GLY A 340 7.87 -28.49 -7.93
CA GLY A 340 7.40 -29.85 -8.18
C GLY A 340 7.40 -30.22 -9.66
N ALA A 341 6.93 -29.33 -10.54
CA ALA A 341 6.92 -29.53 -11.99
C ALA A 341 8.35 -29.65 -12.58
N LEU A 342 9.32 -29.00 -11.95
CA LEU A 342 10.73 -29.01 -12.34
C LEU A 342 11.54 -30.13 -11.66
N GLY A 343 10.93 -30.91 -10.75
CA GLY A 343 11.62 -31.94 -9.98
C GLY A 343 12.66 -31.38 -8.99
N VAL A 344 12.53 -30.10 -8.61
CA VAL A 344 13.43 -29.39 -7.70
C VAL A 344 12.92 -29.55 -6.26
N GLU A 345 13.80 -30.00 -5.37
CA GLU A 345 13.51 -30.01 -3.94
C GLU A 345 13.93 -28.69 -3.28
N VAL A 346 13.01 -28.08 -2.56
CA VAL A 346 13.19 -26.77 -1.91
C VAL A 346 13.42 -26.94 -0.42
N ASP A 347 14.58 -26.50 0.06
CA ASP A 347 14.95 -26.51 1.48
C ASP A 347 14.51 -25.20 2.17
N TYR A 348 13.28 -25.19 2.68
CA TYR A 348 12.73 -24.05 3.43
C TYR A 348 13.42 -23.82 4.77
N GLN A 349 14.05 -24.85 5.36
CA GLN A 349 14.78 -24.71 6.61
C GLN A 349 16.03 -23.87 6.37
N ALA A 350 16.81 -24.18 5.33
CA ALA A 350 17.92 -23.33 4.89
C ALA A 350 17.46 -21.90 4.57
N GLY A 351 16.27 -21.74 3.98
CA GLY A 351 15.64 -20.44 3.75
C GLY A 351 15.40 -19.65 5.03
N ALA A 352 14.84 -20.28 6.06
CA ALA A 352 14.61 -19.65 7.36
C ALA A 352 15.93 -19.30 8.07
N GLU A 353 16.89 -20.23 8.08
CA GLU A 353 18.22 -20.06 8.69
C GLU A 353 19.04 -18.95 8.01
N SER A 354 18.82 -18.69 6.72
CA SER A 354 19.49 -17.61 5.98
C SER A 354 19.15 -16.21 6.51
N GLY A 355 18.00 -16.05 7.17
CA GLY A 355 17.49 -14.75 7.64
C GLY A 355 17.12 -13.77 6.51
N LEU A 356 17.07 -14.21 5.26
CA LEU A 356 16.74 -13.36 4.09
C LEU A 356 15.22 -13.13 3.91
N GLY A 357 14.38 -13.96 4.52
CA GLY A 357 12.92 -13.82 4.47
C GLY A 357 12.37 -13.87 3.04
N MET A 358 11.54 -12.90 2.66
CA MET A 358 10.95 -12.81 1.30
C MET A 358 11.99 -12.71 0.20
N ARG A 359 13.19 -12.16 0.48
CA ARG A 359 14.27 -12.11 -0.52
C ARG A 359 14.77 -13.50 -0.90
N TRP A 360 14.67 -14.47 0.02
CA TRP A 360 14.96 -15.86 -0.29
C TRP A 360 13.92 -16.44 -1.25
N LEU A 361 12.63 -16.10 -1.08
CA LEU A 361 11.56 -16.50 -2.00
C LEU A 361 11.71 -15.85 -3.38
N GLU A 362 12.14 -14.59 -3.45
CA GLU A 362 12.47 -13.91 -4.71
C GLU A 362 13.62 -14.61 -5.46
N ALA A 363 14.68 -14.99 -4.72
CA ALA A 363 15.80 -15.75 -5.27
C ALA A 363 15.33 -17.14 -5.74
N LEU A 364 14.55 -17.85 -4.93
CA LEU A 364 13.96 -19.13 -5.28
C LEU A 364 13.11 -19.03 -6.56
N ARG A 365 12.24 -18.02 -6.69
CA ARG A 365 11.47 -17.79 -7.93
C ARG A 365 12.39 -17.63 -9.12
N THR A 366 13.42 -16.81 -8.98
CA THR A 366 14.38 -16.53 -10.06
C THR A 366 15.06 -17.81 -10.51
N ASP A 367 15.52 -18.63 -9.56
CA ASP A 367 16.20 -19.89 -9.85
C ASP A 367 15.28 -20.90 -10.54
N LEU A 368 14.04 -21.07 -10.05
CA LEU A 368 13.05 -21.95 -10.66
C LEU A 368 12.71 -21.52 -12.09
N GLU A 369 12.62 -20.21 -12.34
CA GLU A 369 12.39 -19.67 -13.68
C GLU A 369 13.58 -19.91 -14.61
N LEU A 370 14.81 -19.81 -14.11
CA LEU A 370 16.01 -20.16 -14.88
C LEU A 370 16.05 -21.65 -15.23
N VAL A 371 15.70 -22.54 -14.29
CA VAL A 371 15.59 -23.99 -14.55
C VAL A 371 14.52 -24.26 -15.60
N ARG A 372 13.37 -23.58 -15.52
CA ARG A 372 12.32 -23.65 -16.55
C ARG A 372 12.81 -23.22 -17.94
N MET A 373 13.75 -22.27 -18.00
CA MET A 373 14.40 -21.80 -19.24
C MET A 373 15.58 -22.70 -19.69
N GLY A 374 15.89 -23.78 -18.97
CA GLY A 374 16.90 -24.76 -19.35
C GLY A 374 18.23 -24.69 -18.58
N ALA A 375 18.33 -23.90 -17.51
CA ALA A 375 19.48 -23.96 -16.62
C ALA A 375 19.51 -25.29 -15.84
N ASP A 376 20.70 -25.82 -15.53
CA ASP A 376 20.83 -27.01 -14.68
C ASP A 376 20.58 -26.63 -13.22
N ALA A 377 19.54 -27.20 -12.62
CA ALA A 377 19.19 -27.00 -11.22
C ALA A 377 20.34 -27.34 -10.24
N ARG A 378 21.23 -28.28 -10.61
CA ARG A 378 22.39 -28.65 -9.79
C ARG A 378 23.45 -27.55 -9.75
N GLU A 379 23.63 -26.81 -10.83
CA GLU A 379 24.56 -25.66 -10.86
C GLU A 379 24.07 -24.51 -9.98
N LEU A 380 22.75 -24.42 -9.79
CA LEU A 380 22.10 -23.47 -8.87
C LEU A 380 22.03 -23.99 -7.42
N GLY A 381 22.61 -25.15 -7.13
CA GLY A 381 22.70 -25.71 -5.77
C GLY A 381 21.48 -26.49 -5.30
N TYR A 382 20.54 -26.83 -6.18
CA TYR A 382 19.34 -27.59 -5.82
C TYR A 382 19.53 -29.10 -5.95
N VAL A 383 18.84 -29.84 -5.07
CA VAL A 383 18.71 -31.29 -5.17
C VAL A 383 17.59 -31.62 -6.15
N VAL A 384 17.92 -32.31 -7.24
CA VAL A 384 16.94 -32.78 -8.23
C VAL A 384 16.49 -34.17 -7.85
N ARG A 385 15.17 -34.36 -7.64
CA ARG A 385 14.62 -35.68 -7.40
C ARG A 385 14.90 -36.56 -8.60
N SER A 386 15.53 -37.72 -8.37
CA SER A 386 15.64 -38.74 -9.39
C SER A 386 14.22 -39.22 -9.68
N GLY A 387 13.59 -38.66 -10.71
CA GLY A 387 12.31 -39.16 -11.19
C GLY A 387 12.45 -40.64 -11.53
N PRO A 388 11.38 -41.45 -11.42
CA PRO A 388 11.38 -42.78 -11.99
C PRO A 388 11.81 -42.65 -13.46
N GLU A 389 12.89 -43.33 -13.84
CA GLU A 389 13.48 -43.29 -15.18
C GLU A 389 12.36 -43.42 -16.25
N GLY A 390 11.93 -42.33 -16.89
CA GLY A 390 10.87 -42.43 -17.89
C GLY A 390 10.04 -41.19 -18.23
N VAL A 391 10.07 -40.10 -17.45
CA VAL A 391 9.27 -38.91 -17.81
C VAL A 391 10.02 -38.02 -18.79
N ASN A 392 9.66 -38.22 -20.06
CA ASN A 392 9.94 -37.45 -21.27
C ASN A 392 10.62 -36.08 -21.11
N ARG A 393 11.71 -35.91 -21.87
CA ARG A 393 12.14 -34.59 -22.35
C ARG A 393 10.91 -33.86 -22.90
N LEU A 394 10.50 -32.77 -22.26
CA LEU A 394 9.65 -31.76 -22.89
C LEU A 394 10.43 -31.28 -24.12
N SER A 395 10.01 -31.75 -25.30
CA SER A 395 10.43 -31.18 -26.57
C SER A 395 9.90 -29.76 -26.60
N VAL A 396 10.81 -28.79 -26.52
CA VAL A 396 10.54 -27.39 -26.81
C VAL A 396 10.35 -27.30 -28.32
N ASP A 397 9.09 -27.21 -28.77
CA ASP A 397 8.73 -26.74 -30.11
C ASP A 397 8.48 -25.22 -30.08
#